data_AF-A0A7J7QK50-F1
#
_entry.id   AF-A0A7J7QK50-F1
#
_cell.length_a   1.000
_cell.length_b   1.000
_cell.length_c   1.000
_cell.angle_alpha   90.00
_cell.angle_beta   90.00
_cell.angle_gamma   90.00
#
_symmetry.space_group_name_H-M   'P 1'
#
loop_
_entity.id
_entity.type
_entity.pdbx_description
1 polymer ?
#
loop_
_entity_poly.entity_id
_entity_poly.type
_entity_poly.pdbx_seq_one_letter_code
_entity_poly.pdbx_strand_id
1 'polypeptide(L)'
;MPLLAAGLTLDHTPSRADEADRIQKAGGQILVNPATPNGKLRVRGELEVTRSFGDLGFQDQGVVPDPEFAAHTLQPGDAFLVLASDGVFEALTTDEVC
;
A
#
# COMPACT_ATOMS: atom_id res chain seq x y z
N MET A 1 -28.30 -12.21 -5.05
CA MET A 1 -26.93 -12.72 -5.21
C MET A 1 -26.02 -11.86 -4.34
N PRO A 2 -25.05 -12.42 -3.61
CA PRO A 2 -24.10 -11.59 -2.87
C PRO A 2 -23.27 -10.75 -3.85
N LEU A 3 -22.86 -9.56 -3.40
CA LEU A 3 -21.86 -8.78 -4.10
C LEU A 3 -20.51 -9.50 -4.00
N LEU A 4 -19.68 -9.37 -5.04
CA LEU A 4 -18.31 -9.87 -5.04
C LEU A 4 -17.38 -8.66 -5.03
N ALA A 5 -16.40 -8.66 -4.12
CA ALA A 5 -15.41 -7.60 -4.07
C ALA A 5 -14.22 -7.90 -4.99
N ALA A 6 -13.71 -6.86 -5.66
CA ALA A 6 -12.49 -6.93 -6.46
C ALA A 6 -11.58 -5.75 -6.10
N GLY A 7 -10.35 -6.05 -5.66
CA GLY A 7 -9.34 -5.03 -5.40
C GLY A 7 -8.86 -4.38 -6.70
N LEU A 8 -8.89 -3.05 -6.76
CA LEU A 8 -8.42 -2.27 -7.92
C LEU A 8 -7.02 -1.68 -7.73
N THR A 9 -6.50 -1.71 -6.50
CA THR A 9 -5.17 -1.24 -6.13
C THR A 9 -4.42 -2.32 -5.37
N LEU A 10 -3.09 -2.23 -5.37
CA LEU A 10 -2.21 -3.05 -4.57
C LEU A 10 -1.41 -2.13 -3.65
N ASP A 11 -1.44 -2.39 -2.35
CA ASP A 11 -0.81 -1.52 -1.37
C ASP A 11 0.70 -1.39 -1.62
N HIS A 12 1.20 -0.14 -1.56
CA HIS A 12 2.62 0.17 -1.69
C HIS A 12 3.32 0.06 -0.35
N THR A 13 3.54 -1.17 0.08
CA THR A 13 4.20 -1.49 1.35
C THR A 13 5.58 -2.11 1.13
N PRO A 14 6.48 -2.05 2.13
CA PRO A 14 7.79 -2.71 2.06
C PRO A 14 7.72 -4.24 2.00
N SER A 15 6.56 -4.88 2.19
CA SER A 15 6.39 -6.33 2.01
C SER A 15 6.09 -6.71 0.56
N ARG A 16 5.72 -5.75 -0.29
CA ARG A 16 5.49 -5.98 -1.72
C ARG A 16 6.84 -6.06 -2.44
N ALA A 17 7.09 -7.16 -3.14
CA ALA A 17 8.44 -7.51 -3.61
C ALA A 17 9.07 -6.49 -4.57
N ASP A 18 8.32 -5.97 -5.53
CA ASP A 18 8.78 -4.94 -6.48
C ASP A 18 9.08 -3.60 -5.79
N GLU A 19 8.26 -3.22 -4.80
CA GLU A 19 8.50 -2.04 -3.97
C GLU A 19 9.74 -2.21 -3.09
N ALA A 20 9.92 -3.38 -2.49
CA ALA A 20 11.10 -3.70 -1.70
C ALA A 20 12.39 -3.64 -2.54
N ASP A 21 12.35 -4.26 -3.73
CA ASP A 21 13.46 -4.20 -4.69
C ASP A 21 13.80 -2.76 -5.08
N ARG A 22 12.79 -1.91 -5.29
CA ARG A 22 12.98 -0.50 -5.66
C ARG A 22 13.66 0.29 -4.54
N ILE A 23 13.20 0.12 -3.30
CA ILE A 23 13.82 0.72 -2.11
C ILE A 23 15.28 0.27 -1.97
N GLN A 24 15.55 -1.04 -2.06
CA GLN A 24 16.90 -1.59 -1.91
C GLN A 24 17.85 -1.14 -3.03
N LYS A 25 17.38 -1.08 -4.29
CA LYS A 25 18.16 -0.58 -5.42
C LYS A 25 18.51 0.91 -5.29
N ALA A 26 17.66 1.69 -4.61
CA ALA A 26 17.97 3.08 -4.27
C ALA A 26 18.95 3.22 -3.09
N GLY A 27 19.36 2.12 -2.46
CA GLY A 27 20.21 2.11 -1.27
C GLY A 27 19.45 2.25 0.05
N GLY A 28 18.11 2.28 0.00
CA GLY A 28 17.25 2.34 1.18
C GLY A 28 17.23 1.03 1.97
N GLN A 29 16.83 1.14 3.23
CA GLN A 29 16.75 0.00 4.14
C GLN A 29 15.30 -0.37 4.44
N ILE A 30 15.02 -1.67 4.53
CA ILE A 30 13.74 -2.19 5.00
C ILE A 30 13.98 -2.97 6.28
N LEU A 31 13.38 -2.51 7.37
CA LEU A 31 13.61 -3.02 8.71
C LEU A 31 12.28 -3.21 9.44
N VAL A 32 12.22 -4.19 10.33
CA VAL A 32 11.15 -4.27 11.34
C VAL A 32 11.54 -3.37 12.51
N ASN A 33 10.59 -2.57 13.01
CA ASN A 33 10.79 -1.79 14.23
C ASN A 33 10.07 -2.48 15.40
N PRO A 34 10.81 -3.03 16.39
CA PRO A 34 10.23 -3.70 17.55
C PRO A 34 9.35 -2.78 18.42
N ALA A 35 9.50 -1.46 18.30
CA ALA A 35 8.68 -0.49 19.02
C ALA A 35 7.32 -0.22 18.35
N THR A 36 7.12 -0.68 17.10
CA THR A 36 5.84 -0.55 16.40
C THR A 36 5.02 -1.83 16.54
N PRO A 37 3.69 -1.74 16.77
CA PRO A 37 2.83 -2.91 16.80
C PRO A 37 2.92 -3.73 15.50
N ASN A 38 2.64 -5.02 15.59
CA ASN A 38 2.36 -5.89 14.44
C ASN A 38 3.58 -6.32 13.59
N GLY A 39 4.80 -5.91 13.95
CA GLY A 39 6.03 -6.43 13.32
C GLY A 39 6.14 -6.18 11.81
N LYS A 40 5.42 -5.17 11.29
CA LYS A 40 5.40 -4.83 9.87
C LYS A 40 6.77 -4.28 9.42
N LEU A 41 7.11 -4.53 8.15
CA LEU A 41 8.31 -3.99 7.52
C LEU A 41 8.14 -2.49 7.25
N ARG A 42 9.20 -1.71 7.48
CA ARG A 42 9.21 -0.26 7.35
C ARG A 42 10.48 0.23 6.65
N VAL A 43 10.37 1.25 5.81
CA VAL A 43 11.52 1.96 5.23
C VAL A 43 12.27 2.67 6.36
N ARG A 44 13.57 2.41 6.48
CA ARG A 44 14.45 2.85 7.58
C ARG A 44 13.92 2.47 8.98
N GLY A 45 13.01 1.49 9.07
CA GLY A 45 12.34 1.15 10.34
C GLY A 45 11.31 2.18 10.82
N GLU A 46 10.95 3.16 9.98
CA GLU A 46 10.09 4.29 10.35
C GLU A 46 8.80 4.31 9.53
N LEU A 47 8.88 4.33 8.19
CA LEU A 47 7.74 4.55 7.30
C LEU A 47 7.15 3.22 6.79
N GLU A 48 5.84 3.03 6.94
CA GLU A 48 5.16 1.77 6.56
C GLU A 48 4.76 1.71 5.07
N VAL A 49 4.85 2.83 4.36
CA VAL A 49 4.60 2.92 2.92
C VAL A 49 5.91 3.15 2.16
N THR A 50 5.96 2.71 0.91
CA THR A 50 7.12 2.90 0.01
C THR A 50 6.92 4.06 -0.96
N ARG A 51 5.72 4.64 -0.99
CA ARG A 51 5.35 5.79 -1.82
C ARG A 51 4.52 6.78 -1.03
N SER A 52 4.84 8.06 -1.17
CA SER A 52 4.12 9.13 -0.48
C SER A 52 4.50 10.50 -1.05
N PHE A 53 3.63 11.48 -0.80
CA PHE A 53 3.97 12.89 -0.98
C PHE A 53 4.54 13.45 0.34
N GLY A 54 5.57 14.28 0.24
CA GLY A 54 6.03 15.10 1.37
C GLY A 54 7.07 14.45 2.30
N ASP A 55 7.34 13.16 2.20
CA ASP A 55 8.40 12.48 2.98
C ASP A 55 9.81 12.75 2.43
N LEU A 56 10.19 14.03 2.39
CA LEU A 56 11.45 14.49 1.81
C LEU A 56 12.68 13.82 2.44
N GLY A 57 12.62 13.49 3.73
CA GLY A 57 13.67 12.78 4.45
C GLY A 57 13.79 11.29 4.11
N PHE A 58 12.96 10.76 3.20
CA PHE A 58 13.01 9.37 2.74
C PHE A 58 13.24 9.25 1.23
N GLN A 59 13.43 10.36 0.52
CA GLN A 59 13.72 10.34 -0.92
C GLN A 59 15.03 9.61 -1.22
N ASP A 60 16.03 9.76 -0.35
CA ASP A 60 17.31 9.05 -0.41
C ASP A 60 17.18 7.56 -0.02
N GLN A 61 16.08 7.17 0.62
CA GLN A 61 15.72 5.77 0.86
C GLN A 61 14.94 5.17 -0.31
N GLY A 62 14.70 5.94 -1.37
CA GLY A 62 13.91 5.52 -2.52
C GLY A 62 12.41 5.66 -2.33
N VAL A 63 11.90 6.43 -1.36
CA VAL A 63 10.45 6.74 -1.30
C VAL A 63 10.12 7.76 -2.39
N VAL A 64 9.08 7.46 -3.18
CA VAL A 64 8.72 8.26 -4.37
C VAL A 64 7.24 8.66 -4.36
N PRO A 65 6.87 9.78 -4.99
CA PRO A 65 5.47 10.19 -5.11
C PRO A 65 4.72 9.53 -6.30
N ASP A 66 5.43 8.79 -7.16
CA ASP A 66 4.88 8.25 -8.40
C ASP A 66 3.79 7.19 -8.13
N PRO A 67 2.53 7.40 -8.59
CA PRO A 67 1.45 6.44 -8.38
C PRO A 67 1.57 5.23 -9.32
N GLU A 68 0.81 4.18 -8.99
CA GLU A 68 0.48 3.12 -9.96
C GLU A 68 -0.87 3.40 -10.60
N PHE A 69 -0.95 3.21 -11.91
CA PHE A 69 -2.17 3.41 -12.67
C PHE A 69 -2.78 2.06 -13.02
N ALA A 70 -4.08 1.92 -12.76
CA ALA A 70 -4.90 0.82 -13.24
C ALA A 70 -6.14 1.40 -13.94
N ALA A 71 -6.68 0.66 -14.91
CA ALA A 71 -7.88 1.02 -15.63
C ALA A 71 -8.89 -0.14 -15.56
N HIS A 72 -10.13 0.19 -15.23
CA HIS A 72 -11.24 -0.76 -15.22
C HIS A 72 -12.36 -0.24 -16.12
N THR A 73 -12.87 -1.09 -17.00
CA THR A 73 -14.04 -0.74 -17.84
C THR A 73 -15.29 -1.21 -17.13
N LEU A 74 -16.15 -0.27 -16.76
CA LEU A 74 -17.39 -0.58 -16.04
C LEU A 74 -18.25 -1.60 -16.81
N GLN A 75 -18.66 -2.64 -16.11
CA GLN A 75 -19.57 -3.67 -16.59
C GLN A 75 -20.96 -3.47 -15.98
N PRO A 76 -22.04 -3.99 -16.61
CA PRO A 76 -23.39 -3.90 -16.05
C PRO A 76 -23.57 -4.47 -14.64
N GLY A 77 -22.64 -5.30 -14.15
CA GLY A 77 -22.65 -5.88 -12.81
C GLY A 77 -21.91 -5.06 -11.74
N ASP A 78 -21.18 -4.01 -12.13
CA ASP A 78 -20.45 -3.18 -11.18
C ASP A 78 -21.43 -2.26 -10.45
N ALA A 79 -21.53 -2.41 -9.12
CA ALA A 79 -22.53 -1.69 -8.33
C ALA A 79 -22.01 -0.34 -7.81
N PHE A 80 -20.80 -0.32 -7.26
CA PHE A 80 -20.17 0.87 -6.67
C PHE A 80 -18.65 0.69 -6.56
N LEU A 81 -17.96 1.79 -6.26
CA LEU A 81 -16.54 1.82 -5.91
C LEU A 81 -16.40 2.33 -4.47
N VAL A 82 -15.61 1.63 -3.65
CA VAL A 82 -15.19 2.10 -2.34
C VAL A 82 -13.74 2.56 -2.41
N LEU A 83 -13.48 3.76 -1.93
CA LEU A 83 -12.12 4.29 -1.70
C LEU A 83 -12.01 4.60 -0.21
N ALA A 84 -11.04 3.98 0.45
CA ALA A 84 -10.79 4.19 1.87
C ALA A 84 -9.29 4.11 2.17
N SER A 85 -8.87 4.70 3.28
CA SER A 85 -7.53 4.50 3.83
C SER A 85 -7.42 3.11 4.48
N ASP A 86 -6.17 2.70 4.74
CA ASP A 86 -5.83 1.50 5.51
C ASP A 86 -6.62 1.38 6.82
N GLY A 87 -6.90 2.48 7.53
CA GLY A 87 -7.67 2.46 8.77
C GLY A 87 -9.04 1.75 8.72
N VAL A 88 -9.67 1.60 7.55
CA VAL A 88 -10.86 0.74 7.37
C VAL A 88 -10.45 -0.73 7.27
N PHE A 89 -9.46 -1.01 6.41
CA PHE A 89 -9.02 -2.36 6.08
C PHE A 89 -8.11 -3.00 7.13
N GLU A 90 -7.65 -2.24 8.12
CA GLU A 90 -7.05 -2.78 9.34
C GLU A 90 -8.08 -3.47 10.25
N ALA A 91 -9.37 -3.15 10.10
CA ALA A 91 -10.45 -3.70 10.90
C ALA A 91 -11.40 -4.62 10.13
N LEU A 92 -11.58 -4.39 8.83
CA LEU A 92 -12.54 -5.09 7.97
C LEU A 92 -11.86 -5.69 6.74
N THR A 93 -12.32 -6.86 6.33
CA THR A 93 -11.95 -7.46 5.05
C THR A 93 -12.65 -6.75 3.89
N THR A 94 -12.13 -6.90 2.66
CA THR A 94 -12.75 -6.33 1.46
C THR A 94 -14.20 -6.79 1.27
N ASP A 95 -14.50 -8.05 1.62
CA ASP A 95 -15.84 -8.63 1.54
C ASP A 95 -16.79 -8.12 2.65
N GLU A 96 -16.27 -7.61 3.77
CA GLU A 96 -17.10 -6.97 4.81
C GLU A 96 -17.45 -5.52 4.47
N VAL A 97 -16.62 -4.86 3.66
CA VAL A 97 -16.81 -3.48 3.20
C VAL A 97 -17.78 -3.40 2.02
N CYS A 98 -17.83 -4.43 1.17
CA CYS A 98 -18.64 -4.50 -0.06
C CYS A 98 -19.89 -5.38 0.10
#